data_AF-A0A937B1G2-F1
#
_entry.id   AF-A0A937B1G2-F1
#
_cell.length_a   1.000
_cell.length_b   1.000
_cell.length_c   1.000
_cell.angle_alpha   90.00
_cell.angle_beta   90.00
_cell.angle_gamma   90.00
#
_symmetry.space_group_name_H-M   'P 1'
#
loop_
_entity.id
_entity.type
_entity.pdbx_description
1 polymer ?
#
loop_
_entity_poly.entity_id
_entity_poly.type
_entity_poly.pdbx_seq_one_letter_code
_entity_poly.pdbx_strand_id
1 'polypeptide(L)'
;MGKGQDRRRCSRATEVLPHAPVGSLTIADPELAAWTHRQLTPHPLGCYTKPIRLRHEAGNGRPMTYIACTRPRYPVSVGNHEKAAAMPNVRFRPIEAGHNCIISAPDLVAAELLEIPR
;
A
#
# COMPACT_ATOMS: atom_id res chain seq x y z
N MET A 1 -18.22 -45.67 -4.60
CA MET A 1 -18.04 -44.38 -3.89
C MET A 1 -18.32 -43.23 -4.85
N GLY A 2 -19.47 -42.56 -4.68
CA GLY A 2 -19.99 -41.57 -5.62
C GLY A 2 -19.43 -40.16 -5.44
N LYS A 3 -19.16 -39.55 -6.59
CA LYS A 3 -19.19 -38.14 -7.03
C LYS A 3 -19.19 -36.99 -6.01
N GLY A 4 -18.35 -36.00 -6.34
CA GLY A 4 -18.53 -34.58 -6.00
C GLY A 4 -17.80 -33.70 -7.00
N GLN A 5 -18.42 -33.45 -8.15
CA GLN A 5 -18.02 -32.38 -9.07
C GLN A 5 -18.84 -31.15 -8.70
N ASP A 6 -18.23 -30.05 -8.25
CA ASP A 6 -18.91 -28.75 -8.41
C ASP A 6 -18.04 -27.47 -8.35
N ARG A 7 -18.21 -26.68 -9.43
CA ARG A 7 -18.14 -25.20 -9.57
C ARG A 7 -16.97 -24.45 -8.90
N ARG A 8 -15.99 -23.90 -9.64
CA ARG A 8 -16.13 -22.82 -10.64
C ARG A 8 -14.88 -22.77 -11.53
N ARG A 9 -15.02 -23.06 -12.83
CA ARG A 9 -14.00 -22.73 -13.83
C ARG A 9 -14.14 -21.23 -14.13
N CYS A 10 -13.32 -20.40 -13.49
CA CYS A 10 -13.17 -19.00 -13.90
C CYS A 10 -12.34 -18.99 -15.20
N SER A 11 -12.86 -18.40 -16.27
CA SER A 11 -12.45 -18.63 -17.67
C SER A 11 -11.11 -18.01 -18.11
N ARG A 12 -10.27 -17.54 -17.18
CA ARG A 12 -8.83 -17.27 -17.38
C ARG A 12 -8.16 -17.24 -16.02
N ALA A 13 -7.10 -18.00 -15.80
CA ALA A 13 -6.25 -17.81 -14.63
C ALA A 13 -5.69 -16.38 -14.69
N THR A 14 -6.06 -15.54 -13.73
CA THR A 14 -5.50 -14.19 -13.61
C THR A 14 -4.03 -14.33 -13.23
N GLU A 15 -3.14 -13.70 -14.00
CA GLU A 15 -1.74 -13.59 -13.61
C GLU A 15 -1.61 -12.73 -12.36
N VAL A 16 -0.89 -13.23 -11.36
CA VAL A 16 -0.76 -12.61 -10.04
C VAL A 16 0.69 -12.51 -9.64
N LEU A 17 1.02 -11.46 -8.89
CA LEU A 17 2.23 -11.39 -8.09
C LEU A 17 2.03 -12.19 -6.80
N PRO A 18 3.04 -12.95 -6.32
CA PRO A 18 2.97 -13.59 -5.02
C PRO A 18 2.87 -12.53 -3.91
N HIS A 19 2.31 -12.91 -2.76
CA HIS A 19 2.35 -12.04 -1.60
C HIS A 19 3.79 -11.83 -1.12
N ALA A 20 4.06 -10.67 -0.55
CA ALA A 20 5.37 -10.34 -0.03
C ALA A 20 5.74 -11.24 1.16
N PRO A 21 7.02 -11.61 1.33
CA PRO A 21 7.46 -12.34 2.52
C PRO A 21 7.30 -11.47 3.77
N VAL A 22 7.12 -12.09 4.93
CA VAL A 22 6.86 -11.41 6.21
C VAL A 22 7.88 -10.30 6.54
N GLY A 23 9.17 -10.51 6.24
CA GLY A 23 10.22 -9.52 6.48
C GLY A 23 10.08 -8.23 5.67
N SER A 24 9.37 -8.26 4.54
CA SER A 24 9.10 -7.07 3.73
C SER A 24 7.97 -6.19 4.27
N LEU A 25 7.27 -6.62 5.33
CA LEU A 25 6.17 -5.86 5.91
C LEU A 25 6.62 -4.66 6.73
N THR A 26 7.90 -4.54 7.11
CA THR A 26 8.42 -3.44 7.94
C THR A 26 7.65 -3.24 9.25
N ILE A 27 7.11 -4.33 9.80
CA ILE A 27 6.47 -4.37 11.12
C ILE A 27 7.47 -4.99 12.09
N ALA A 28 7.81 -4.27 13.16
CA ALA A 28 8.82 -4.70 14.13
C ALA A 28 8.31 -5.81 15.07
N ASP A 29 7.04 -5.77 15.43
CA ASP A 29 6.40 -6.81 16.25
C ASP A 29 6.24 -8.10 15.42
N PRO A 30 6.90 -9.20 15.82
CA PRO A 30 6.87 -10.45 15.06
C PRO A 30 5.49 -11.13 15.05
N GLU A 31 4.69 -10.98 16.11
CA GLU A 31 3.35 -11.58 16.17
C GLU A 31 2.39 -10.82 15.24
N LEU A 32 2.44 -9.49 15.28
CA LEU A 32 1.66 -8.63 14.38
C LEU A 32 2.08 -8.83 12.92
N ALA A 33 3.37 -8.96 12.64
CA ALA A 33 3.88 -9.26 11.30
C ALA A 33 3.38 -10.62 10.80
N ALA A 34 3.45 -11.67 11.64
CA ALA A 34 2.97 -13.00 11.29
C ALA A 34 1.45 -13.02 11.06
N TRP A 35 0.69 -12.31 11.91
CA TRP A 35 -0.76 -12.15 11.72
C TRP A 35 -1.07 -11.46 10.40
N THR A 36 -0.39 -10.35 10.10
CA THR A 36 -0.57 -9.57 8.87
C THR A 36 -0.26 -10.40 7.64
N HIS A 37 0.84 -11.15 7.66
CA HIS A 37 1.25 -12.01 6.54
C HIS A 37 0.20 -13.07 6.20
N ARG A 38 -0.47 -13.67 7.20
CA ARG A 38 -1.55 -14.64 6.98
C ARG A 38 -2.78 -14.06 6.30
N GLN A 39 -2.96 -12.74 6.32
CA GLN A 39 -4.07 -12.07 5.64
C GLN A 39 -3.78 -11.77 4.16
N LEU A 40 -2.54 -11.93 3.71
CA LEU A 40 -2.16 -11.56 2.35
C LEU A 40 -2.67 -12.58 1.32
N THR A 41 -3.12 -12.07 0.18
CA THR A 41 -3.47 -12.86 -1.00
C THR A 41 -2.64 -12.40 -2.20
N PRO A 42 -2.39 -13.26 -3.19
CA PRO A 42 -1.72 -12.85 -4.44
C PRO A 42 -2.42 -11.64 -5.08
N HIS A 43 -1.63 -10.66 -5.55
CA HIS A 43 -2.16 -9.43 -6.14
C HIS A 43 -2.21 -9.53 -7.67
N PRO A 44 -3.32 -9.20 -8.35
CA PRO A 44 -3.39 -9.25 -9.81
C PRO A 44 -2.29 -8.42 -10.50
N LEU A 45 -1.46 -9.04 -11.35
CA LEU A 45 -0.34 -8.36 -12.02
C LEU A 45 -0.82 -7.19 -12.89
N GLY A 46 -2.02 -7.33 -13.47
CA GLY A 46 -2.63 -6.29 -14.30
C GLY A 46 -2.83 -4.95 -13.61
N CYS A 47 -2.83 -4.88 -12.27
CA CYS A 47 -2.89 -3.62 -11.51
C CYS A 47 -1.60 -2.79 -11.63
N TYR A 48 -0.48 -3.41 -11.99
CA TYR A 48 0.81 -2.73 -12.20
C TYR A 48 1.14 -2.53 -13.67
N THR A 49 0.73 -3.45 -14.53
CA THR A 49 1.18 -3.49 -15.93
C THR A 49 0.21 -2.85 -16.92
N LYS A 50 -1.08 -2.70 -16.57
CA LYS A 50 -2.05 -2.04 -17.45
C LYS A 50 -1.87 -0.52 -17.36
N PRO A 51 -1.77 0.19 -18.50
CA PRO A 51 -1.64 1.63 -18.48
C PRO A 51 -2.93 2.30 -18.02
N ILE A 52 -2.80 3.28 -17.13
CA ILE A 52 -3.88 4.23 -16.81
C ILE A 52 -3.66 5.54 -17.57
N ARG A 53 -4.73 6.11 -18.13
CA ARG A 53 -4.70 7.40 -18.83
C ARG A 53 -5.29 8.48 -17.94
N LEU A 54 -4.43 9.30 -17.34
CA LEU A 54 -4.83 10.48 -16.58
C LEU A 54 -5.01 11.66 -17.53
N ARG A 55 -6.14 12.38 -17.40
CA ARG A 55 -6.44 13.57 -18.22
C ARG A 55 -6.11 14.89 -17.52
N HIS A 56 -5.79 14.81 -16.23
CA HIS A 56 -5.51 15.95 -15.37
C HIS A 56 -4.20 15.71 -14.64
N GLU A 57 -3.59 16.80 -14.18
CA GLU A 57 -2.43 16.76 -13.30
C GLU A 57 -2.76 16.14 -11.94
N ALA A 58 -1.71 15.80 -11.19
CA ALA A 58 -1.87 15.29 -9.83
C ALA A 58 -2.66 16.29 -8.97
N GLY A 59 -3.69 15.80 -8.29
CA GLY A 59 -4.58 16.59 -7.44
C GLY A 59 -5.79 17.17 -8.16
N ASN A 60 -5.77 17.31 -9.49
CA ASN A 60 -6.89 17.84 -10.29
C ASN A 60 -7.55 19.08 -9.66
N GLY A 61 -6.72 20.07 -9.29
CA GLY A 61 -7.17 21.32 -8.64
C GLY A 61 -7.50 21.21 -7.15
N ARG A 62 -7.30 20.05 -6.51
CA ARG A 62 -7.52 19.87 -5.06
C ARG A 62 -6.20 19.88 -4.28
N PRO A 63 -6.20 20.37 -3.02
CA PRO A 63 -5.08 20.22 -2.11
C PRO A 63 -4.70 18.74 -1.95
N MET A 64 -3.40 18.44 -1.97
CA MET A 64 -2.88 17.09 -1.74
C MET A 64 -2.06 17.05 -0.46
N THR A 65 -2.25 16.01 0.34
CA THR A 65 -1.36 15.67 1.46
C THR A 65 -0.72 14.31 1.18
N TYR A 66 0.61 14.24 1.31
CA TYR A 66 1.37 13.00 1.17
C TYR A 66 1.94 12.61 2.53
N ILE A 67 1.46 11.50 3.09
CA ILE A 67 1.96 10.95 4.34
C ILE A 67 3.02 9.88 4.04
N ALA A 68 4.26 10.10 4.47
CA ALA A 68 5.39 9.23 4.21
C ALA A 68 5.79 8.44 5.47
N CYS A 69 5.64 7.11 5.50
CA CYS A 69 6.23 6.31 6.58
C CYS A 69 7.77 6.23 6.33
N THR A 70 8.60 6.65 7.30
CA THR A 70 10.04 6.91 7.08
C THR A 70 11.01 5.99 7.85
N ARG A 71 10.54 5.14 8.78
CA ARG A 71 11.42 4.32 9.64
C ARG A 71 10.83 2.94 10.00
N PRO A 72 11.42 1.83 9.52
CA PRO A 72 12.45 1.77 8.50
C PRO A 72 11.91 2.23 7.14
N ARG A 73 12.78 2.76 6.28
CA ARG A 73 12.39 3.13 4.91
C ARG A 73 12.05 1.88 4.12
N TYR A 74 10.94 1.93 3.38
CA TYR A 74 10.58 0.89 2.43
C TYR A 74 11.16 1.19 1.05
N PRO A 75 12.14 0.42 0.55
CA PRO A 75 12.92 0.80 -0.64
C PRO A 75 12.06 1.11 -1.86
N VAL A 76 10.96 0.36 -2.05
CA VAL A 76 10.05 0.53 -3.19
C VAL A 76 9.34 1.89 -3.17
N SER A 77 9.17 2.51 -1.99
CA SER A 77 8.49 3.80 -1.85
C SER A 77 9.41 5.02 -1.77
N VAL A 78 10.73 4.84 -1.61
CA VAL A 78 11.68 5.96 -1.42
C VAL A 78 11.59 6.98 -2.56
N GLY A 79 11.64 6.52 -3.81
CA GLY A 79 11.55 7.41 -4.97
C GLY A 79 10.20 8.14 -5.07
N ASN A 80 9.12 7.58 -4.50
CA ASN A 80 7.82 8.25 -4.45
C ASN A 80 7.80 9.35 -3.38
N HIS A 81 8.46 9.13 -2.23
CA HIS A 81 8.62 10.16 -1.20
C HIS A 81 9.39 11.36 -1.74
N GLU A 82 10.49 11.12 -2.45
CA GLU A 82 11.32 12.16 -3.05
C GLU A 82 10.54 12.96 -4.10
N LYS A 83 9.81 12.28 -4.99
CA LYS A 83 8.94 12.94 -5.96
C LYS A 83 7.87 13.79 -5.28
N ALA A 84 7.18 13.25 -4.28
CA ALA A 84 6.12 13.96 -3.57
C ALA A 84 6.65 15.18 -2.80
N ALA A 85 7.82 15.06 -2.16
CA ALA A 85 8.46 16.17 -1.45
C ALA A 85 8.91 17.31 -2.40
N ALA A 86 9.20 16.99 -3.67
CA ALA A 86 9.55 17.98 -4.69
C ALA A 86 8.33 18.62 -5.38
N MET A 87 7.11 18.17 -5.11
CA MET A 87 5.91 18.72 -5.74
C MET A 87 5.46 20.02 -5.05
N PRO A 88 5.26 21.12 -5.79
CA PRO A 88 4.96 22.44 -5.19
C PRO A 88 3.58 22.52 -4.53
N ASN A 89 2.65 21.63 -4.88
CA ASN A 89 1.26 21.63 -4.41
C ASN A 89 0.93 20.43 -3.50
N VAL A 90 1.93 19.84 -2.85
CA VAL A 90 1.77 18.72 -1.91
C VAL A 90 2.21 19.13 -0.51
N ARG A 91 1.33 18.96 0.48
CA ARG A 91 1.71 18.98 1.90
C ARG A 91 2.37 17.64 2.25
N PHE A 92 3.68 17.62 2.35
CA PHE A 92 4.43 16.43 2.75
C PHE A 92 4.44 16.28 4.27
N ARG A 93 4.09 15.09 4.78
CA ARG A 93 4.00 14.78 6.22
C ARG A 93 4.71 13.46 6.53
N PRO A 94 5.82 13.45 7.29
CA PRO A 94 6.48 12.20 7.67
C PRO A 94 5.80 11.55 8.88
N ILE A 95 5.73 10.22 8.88
CA ILE A 95 5.46 9.39 10.07
C ILE A 95 6.71 8.55 10.34
N GLU A 96 7.14 8.49 11.60
CA GLU A 96 8.28 7.67 12.02
C GLU A 96 7.88 6.20 12.25
N ALA A 97 7.39 5.55 11.19
CA ALA A 97 7.00 4.14 11.20
C ALA A 97 7.31 3.47 9.85
N GLY A 98 7.17 2.14 9.79
CA GLY A 98 7.36 1.34 8.57
C GLY A 98 6.19 1.47 7.60
N HIS A 99 6.30 0.90 6.40
CA HIS A 99 5.31 1.00 5.32
C HIS A 99 3.88 0.62 5.73
N ASN A 100 3.74 -0.40 6.58
CA ASN A 100 2.45 -0.82 7.12
C ASN A 100 2.07 -0.01 8.37
N CYS A 101 2.35 1.30 8.39
CA CYS A 101 2.13 2.16 9.55
C CYS A 101 0.65 2.24 9.99
N ILE A 102 -0.29 1.94 9.10
CA ILE A 102 -1.73 1.77 9.43
C ILE A 102 -2.02 0.58 10.36
N ILE A 103 -1.14 -0.43 10.40
CA ILE A 103 -1.27 -1.61 11.26
C ILE A 103 -0.37 -1.47 12.48
N SER A 104 0.90 -1.08 12.28
CA SER A 104 1.90 -1.05 13.36
C SER A 104 1.91 0.24 14.17
N ALA A 105 1.34 1.33 13.67
CA ALA A 105 1.30 2.63 14.34
C ALA A 105 -0.02 3.40 14.05
N PRO A 106 -1.19 2.78 14.27
CA PRO A 106 -2.48 3.35 13.89
C PRO A 106 -2.74 4.72 14.53
N ASP A 107 -2.29 4.94 15.78
CA ASP A 107 -2.47 6.22 16.48
C ASP A 107 -1.69 7.37 15.82
N LEU A 108 -0.48 7.11 15.32
CA LEU A 108 0.31 8.10 14.58
C LEU A 108 -0.38 8.47 13.27
N VAL A 109 -0.94 7.47 12.58
CA VAL A 109 -1.70 7.70 11.34
C VAL A 109 -2.96 8.51 11.63
N ALA A 110 -3.71 8.14 12.67
CA ALA A 110 -4.93 8.84 13.05
C ALA A 110 -4.65 10.32 13.38
N ALA A 111 -3.58 10.59 14.13
CA ALA A 111 -3.14 11.96 14.43
C ALA A 111 -2.84 12.75 13.14
N GLU A 112 -2.08 12.19 12.19
CA GLU A 112 -1.79 12.86 10.92
C GLU A 112 -3.05 13.10 10.07
N LEU A 113 -4.00 12.16 10.06
CA LEU A 113 -5.26 12.30 9.34
C LEU A 113 -6.14 13.42 9.91
N LEU A 114 -6.17 13.60 11.23
CA LEU A 114 -6.93 14.67 11.88
C LEU A 114 -6.37 16.07 11.57
N GLU A 115 -5.08 16.15 11.23
CA GLU A 115 -4.40 17.40 10.85
C GLU A 115 -4.60 17.79 9.38
N ILE A 116 -5.27 16.95 8.57
CA ILE A 116 -5.52 17.26 7.15
C ILE A 116 -6.60 18.35 7.06
N PRO A 117 -6.35 19.45 6.32
CA PRO A 117 -7.34 20.52 6.17
C PRO A 117 -8.55 20.02 5.39
N ARG A 118 -9.74 20.48 5.76
CA ARG A 118 -11.00 20.15 5.07
C ARG A 118 -11.13 20.87 3.74
#